data_AF-A0A8J3UE10-F1
#
_entry.id   AF-A0A8J3UE10-F1
#
_cell.length_a   1.000
_cell.length_b   1.000
_cell.length_c   1.000
_cell.angle_alpha   90.00
_cell.angle_beta   90.00
_cell.angle_gamma   90.00
#
_symmetry.space_group_name_H-M   'P 1'
#
loop_
_entity.id
_entity.type
_entity.pdbx_description
1 polymer ?
#
loop_
_entity_poly.entity_id
_entity_poly.type
_entity_poly.pdbx_seq_one_letter_code
_entity_poly.pdbx_strand_id
1 'polypeptide(L)'
;MTFVEAEPPATATPAPTLTALLAVQESPAGSLVEYVIGGQELTGAKRELAAQMLAEDAMQIRCGKASVLDRWRARRDGGPRETGARSRAVEVYVKLGFGLPDAPANDDHLQGLVAELLWNRLVQERLVCRDGRRLVHAHPVKADPLETGGDGLLVYANDTGTLVFRLWEIKKHDSQAKKVSATIGRASKQLSSRGQEYLAKLAGPETVEQEGPLGDLYADIVELWLDRSERAGAGVSIGTSKQHAPTRASAFRSLATAFPDFTEPGQIESIVVAVPEFPMFAARVREIVWSGL
;
A
#
# COMPACT_ATOMS: atom_id res chain seq x y z
N MET A 1 1.25 -44.47 39.85
CA MET A 1 1.20 -43.02 39.57
C MET A 1 1.27 -42.88 38.06
N THR A 2 0.11 -42.76 37.41
CA THR A 2 -0.02 -42.69 35.96
C THR A 2 0.10 -41.22 35.57
N PHE A 3 1.15 -40.86 34.86
CA PHE A 3 1.29 -39.50 34.31
C PHE A 3 0.29 -39.36 33.17
N VAL A 4 -0.68 -38.47 33.37
CA VAL A 4 -1.56 -38.01 32.28
C VAL A 4 -0.74 -37.02 31.47
N GLU A 5 -0.38 -37.43 30.26
CA GLU A 5 0.28 -36.59 29.26
C GLU A 5 -0.70 -35.49 28.86
N ALA A 6 -0.35 -34.23 29.17
CA ALA A 6 -1.17 -33.09 28.79
C ALA A 6 -1.12 -32.92 27.27
N GLU A 7 -2.29 -32.85 26.63
CA GLU A 7 -2.38 -32.52 25.21
C GLU A 7 -1.68 -31.19 24.92
N PRO A 8 -0.87 -31.11 23.84
CA PRO A 8 -0.26 -29.86 23.42
C PRO A 8 -1.37 -28.84 23.07
N PRO A 9 -1.20 -27.56 23.44
CA PRO A 9 -2.19 -26.53 23.15
C PRO A 9 -2.43 -26.46 21.65
N ALA A 10 -3.71 -26.43 21.26
CA ALA A 10 -4.14 -26.25 19.89
C ALA A 10 -3.41 -25.05 19.28
N THR A 11 -2.66 -25.29 18.20
CA THR A 11 -2.00 -24.24 17.42
C THR A 11 -3.05 -23.23 16.99
N ALA A 12 -3.00 -22.02 17.53
CA ALA A 12 -3.87 -20.93 17.14
C ALA A 12 -3.74 -20.71 15.63
N THR A 13 -4.86 -20.79 14.90
CA THR A 13 -4.90 -20.46 13.48
C THR A 13 -4.31 -19.06 13.28
N PRO A 14 -3.31 -18.88 12.39
CA PRO A 14 -2.74 -17.56 12.16
C PRO A 14 -3.83 -16.60 11.69
N ALA A 15 -3.78 -15.36 12.19
CA ALA A 15 -4.72 -14.33 11.78
C ALA A 15 -4.69 -14.15 10.26
N PRO A 16 -5.86 -13.99 9.60
CA PRO A 16 -5.91 -13.84 8.15
C PRO A 16 -5.16 -12.58 7.70
N THR A 17 -4.41 -12.67 6.61
CA THR A 17 -3.73 -11.54 5.96
C THR A 17 -4.68 -10.79 5.04
N LEU A 18 -4.42 -9.51 4.75
CA LEU A 18 -5.25 -8.74 3.81
C LEU A 18 -5.21 -9.37 2.42
N THR A 19 -4.05 -9.84 1.98
CA THR A 19 -3.85 -10.54 0.72
C THR A 19 -4.79 -11.74 0.58
N ALA A 20 -4.95 -12.52 1.66
CA ALA A 20 -5.90 -13.64 1.69
C ALA A 20 -7.36 -13.18 1.67
N LEU A 21 -7.70 -12.10 2.38
CA LEU A 21 -9.05 -11.53 2.37
C LEU A 21 -9.45 -10.99 1.00
N LEU A 22 -8.49 -10.42 0.26
CA LEU A 22 -8.70 -9.85 -1.06
C LEU A 22 -8.83 -10.91 -2.15
N ALA A 23 -8.46 -12.18 -1.90
CA ALA A 23 -8.52 -13.25 -2.89
C ALA A 23 -7.89 -12.82 -4.24
N VAL A 24 -6.66 -12.31 -4.15
CA VAL A 24 -5.93 -11.74 -5.28
C VAL A 24 -5.73 -12.76 -6.41
N GLN A 25 -5.96 -12.33 -7.65
CA GLN A 25 -5.76 -13.11 -8.87
C GLN A 25 -4.63 -12.49 -9.68
N GLU A 26 -3.64 -13.29 -10.02
CA GLU A 26 -2.50 -12.87 -10.82
C GLU A 26 -2.81 -12.95 -12.33
N SER A 27 -2.08 -12.15 -13.10
CA SER A 27 -2.08 -12.20 -14.55
C SER A 27 -1.63 -13.57 -15.07
N PRO A 28 -2.02 -13.97 -16.29
CA PRO A 28 -1.43 -15.14 -16.95
C PRO A 28 0.10 -15.04 -17.05
N ALA A 29 0.79 -16.19 -17.08
CA ALA A 29 2.23 -16.24 -17.31
C ALA A 29 2.59 -15.62 -18.67
N GLY A 30 3.69 -14.87 -18.74
CA GLY A 30 4.12 -14.20 -19.98
C GLY A 30 3.30 -12.96 -20.36
N SER A 31 2.50 -12.42 -19.43
CA SER A 31 1.82 -11.13 -19.65
C SER A 31 2.85 -10.02 -19.80
N LEU A 32 2.66 -9.13 -20.78
CA LEU A 32 3.53 -7.97 -21.02
C LEU A 32 3.65 -7.06 -19.79
N VAL A 33 2.57 -6.93 -19.04
CA VAL A 33 2.54 -6.25 -17.74
C VAL A 33 2.09 -7.28 -16.73
N GLU A 34 2.86 -7.49 -15.68
CA GLU A 34 2.40 -8.29 -14.54
C GLU A 34 1.28 -7.52 -13.85
N TYR A 35 0.16 -8.19 -13.57
CA TYR A 35 -0.90 -7.52 -12.84
C TYR A 35 -1.59 -8.43 -11.84
N VAL A 36 -2.13 -7.81 -10.81
CA VAL A 36 -2.93 -8.48 -9.79
C VAL A 36 -4.25 -7.74 -9.62
N ILE A 37 -5.35 -8.47 -9.56
CA ILE A 37 -6.69 -7.93 -9.29
C ILE A 37 -7.29 -8.68 -8.10
N GLY A 38 -7.79 -7.97 -7.10
CA GLY A 38 -8.44 -8.58 -5.93
C GLY A 38 -9.49 -7.68 -5.29
N GLY A 39 -10.14 -8.17 -4.25
CA GLY A 39 -11.09 -7.42 -3.41
C GLY A 39 -12.54 -7.50 -3.84
N GLN A 40 -12.85 -8.08 -5.00
CA GLN A 40 -14.19 -8.06 -5.60
C GLN A 40 -15.25 -8.78 -4.75
N GLU A 41 -14.84 -9.72 -3.91
CA GLU A 41 -15.73 -10.46 -3.00
C GLU A 41 -15.56 -10.04 -1.53
N LEU A 42 -14.85 -8.94 -1.28
CA LEU A 42 -14.60 -8.41 0.07
C LEU A 42 -15.89 -7.79 0.64
N THR A 43 -16.66 -8.62 1.33
CA THR A 43 -17.97 -8.27 1.91
C THR A 43 -18.11 -8.77 3.36
N GLY A 44 -19.15 -8.33 4.06
CA GLY A 44 -19.48 -8.81 5.41
C GLY A 44 -18.32 -8.71 6.40
N ALA A 45 -18.11 -9.77 7.18
CA ALA A 45 -17.06 -9.84 8.19
C ALA A 45 -15.64 -9.67 7.62
N LYS A 46 -15.38 -10.16 6.40
CA LYS A 46 -14.06 -9.98 5.75
C LYS A 46 -13.79 -8.51 5.43
N ARG A 47 -14.81 -7.79 4.96
CA ARG A 47 -14.73 -6.34 4.70
C ARG A 47 -14.50 -5.54 5.97
N GLU A 48 -15.20 -5.88 7.03
CA GLU A 48 -15.01 -5.23 8.34
C GLU A 48 -13.60 -5.48 8.88
N LEU A 49 -13.12 -6.72 8.83
CA LEU A 49 -11.76 -7.07 9.25
C LEU A 49 -10.69 -6.32 8.44
N ALA A 50 -10.84 -6.24 7.12
CA ALA A 50 -9.95 -5.45 6.28
C ALA A 50 -9.99 -3.96 6.66
N ALA A 51 -11.16 -3.39 6.96
CA ALA A 51 -11.27 -2.00 7.39
C ALA A 51 -10.55 -1.76 8.73
N GLN A 52 -10.67 -2.69 9.68
CA GLN A 52 -9.96 -2.63 10.97
C GLN A 52 -8.44 -2.73 10.79
N MET A 53 -7.98 -3.63 9.92
CA MET A 53 -6.57 -3.77 9.54
C MET A 53 -6.00 -2.45 8.99
N LEU A 54 -6.71 -1.80 8.07
CA LEU A 54 -6.23 -0.53 7.50
C LEU A 54 -6.29 0.62 8.51
N ALA A 55 -7.29 0.67 9.40
CA ALA A 55 -7.37 1.68 10.43
C ALA A 55 -6.21 1.56 11.44
N GLU A 56 -5.87 0.33 11.84
CA GLU A 56 -4.71 0.03 12.67
C GLU A 56 -3.41 0.46 11.98
N ASP A 57 -3.21 0.08 10.72
CA ASP A 57 -2.01 0.47 9.95
C ASP A 57 -1.89 1.99 9.85
N ALA A 58 -3.00 2.68 9.58
CA ALA A 58 -3.03 4.13 9.50
C ALA A 58 -2.51 4.78 10.80
N MET A 59 -2.98 4.28 11.95
CA MET A 59 -2.59 4.83 13.24
C MET A 59 -1.17 4.42 13.63
N GLN A 60 -0.73 3.22 13.28
CA GLN A 60 0.65 2.78 13.50
C GLN A 60 1.64 3.63 12.70
N ILE A 61 1.35 3.91 11.42
CA ILE A 61 2.18 4.78 10.57
C ILE A 61 2.32 6.18 11.20
N ARG A 62 1.21 6.77 11.64
CA ARG A 62 1.18 8.13 12.19
C ARG A 62 1.83 8.24 13.56
N CYS A 63 1.55 7.28 14.44
CA CYS A 63 1.98 7.34 15.83
C CYS A 63 3.38 6.78 16.03
N GLY A 64 3.84 5.88 15.14
CA GLY A 64 5.08 5.15 15.31
C GLY A 64 5.16 4.48 16.68
N LYS A 65 6.21 4.82 17.45
CA LYS A 65 6.43 4.30 18.81
C LYS A 65 5.78 5.13 19.92
N ALA A 66 5.01 6.17 19.59
CA ALA A 66 4.41 7.04 20.60
C ALA A 66 3.29 6.34 21.38
N SER A 67 3.24 6.57 22.69
CA SER A 67 2.22 6.00 23.62
C SER A 67 0.78 6.40 23.30
N VAL A 68 0.59 7.36 22.40
CA VAL A 68 -0.73 7.75 21.89
C VAL A 68 -1.41 6.62 21.12
N LEU A 69 -0.64 5.73 20.48
CA LEU A 69 -1.18 4.58 19.75
C LEU A 69 -1.95 3.64 20.68
N ASP A 70 -1.37 3.32 21.84
CA ASP A 70 -2.00 2.42 22.81
C ASP A 70 -3.25 3.04 23.43
N ARG A 71 -3.27 4.37 23.63
CA ARG A 71 -4.48 5.08 24.07
C ARG A 71 -5.59 5.03 23.02
N TRP A 72 -5.25 5.25 21.76
CA TRP A 72 -6.19 5.15 20.65
C TRP A 72 -6.78 3.74 20.55
N ARG A 73 -5.94 2.68 20.63
CA ARG A 73 -6.38 1.28 20.65
C ARG A 73 -7.33 1.01 21.83
N ALA A 74 -6.93 1.38 23.04
CA ALA A 74 -7.73 1.18 24.23
C ALA A 74 -9.12 1.83 24.11
N ARG A 75 -9.19 3.05 23.55
CA ARG A 75 -10.45 3.74 23.31
C ARG A 75 -11.29 3.07 22.22
N ARG A 76 -10.68 2.73 21.08
CA ARG A 76 -11.33 2.03 19.96
C ARG A 76 -11.98 0.72 20.42
N ASP A 77 -11.32 0.02 21.34
CA ASP A 77 -11.75 -1.29 21.87
C ASP A 77 -12.75 -1.16 23.04
N GLY A 78 -13.35 0.03 23.24
CA GLY A 78 -14.43 0.28 24.19
C GLY A 78 -14.00 0.87 25.53
N GLY A 79 -12.72 1.20 25.69
CA GLY A 79 -12.19 1.88 26.87
C GLY A 79 -12.75 3.30 27.06
N PRO A 80 -12.53 3.90 28.24
CA PRO A 80 -13.00 5.25 28.54
C PRO A 80 -12.32 6.27 27.63
N ARG A 81 -13.00 7.38 27.38
CA ARG A 81 -12.44 8.50 26.61
C ARG A 81 -11.30 9.15 27.41
N GLU A 82 -10.21 9.46 26.72
CA GLU A 82 -9.15 10.29 27.28
C GLU A 82 -9.66 11.71 27.56
N THR A 83 -9.00 12.44 28.45
CA THR A 83 -9.36 13.82 28.79
C THR A 83 -8.15 14.76 28.72
N GLY A 84 -8.42 16.07 28.63
CA GLY A 84 -7.41 17.10 28.63
C GLY A 84 -6.34 16.91 27.54
N ALA A 85 -5.07 17.04 27.92
CA ALA A 85 -3.94 16.96 26.99
C ALA A 85 -3.82 15.61 26.27
N ARG A 86 -4.26 14.51 26.90
CA ARG A 86 -4.18 13.17 26.29
C ARG A 86 -5.17 13.01 25.15
N SER A 87 -6.39 13.50 25.33
CA SER A 87 -7.40 13.51 24.25
C SER A 87 -6.93 14.37 23.07
N ARG A 88 -6.40 15.57 23.36
CA ARG A 88 -5.86 16.45 22.32
C ARG A 88 -4.68 15.84 21.58
N ALA A 89 -3.84 15.05 22.25
CA ALA A 89 -2.76 14.32 21.61
C ALA A 89 -3.31 13.29 20.61
N VAL A 90 -4.34 12.51 20.95
CA VAL A 90 -4.97 11.56 20.02
C VAL A 90 -5.55 12.30 18.81
N GLU A 91 -6.27 13.40 19.02
CA GLU A 91 -6.84 14.22 17.94
C GLU A 91 -5.78 14.72 16.95
N VAL A 92 -4.59 15.11 17.42
CA VAL A 92 -3.49 15.58 16.56
C VAL A 92 -3.03 14.51 15.58
N TYR A 93 -2.96 13.24 15.99
CA TYR A 93 -2.59 12.14 15.10
C TYR A 93 -3.77 11.71 14.22
N VAL A 94 -4.96 11.54 14.80
CA VAL A 94 -6.16 11.10 14.07
C VAL A 94 -6.50 12.05 12.91
N LYS A 95 -6.40 13.36 13.11
CA LYS A 95 -6.78 14.32 12.06
C LYS A 95 -5.91 14.25 10.80
N LEU A 96 -4.71 13.68 10.86
CA LEU A 96 -3.80 13.57 9.71
C LEU A 96 -4.44 12.65 8.66
N GLY A 97 -4.88 13.21 7.53
CA GLY A 97 -5.54 12.48 6.44
C GLY A 97 -7.01 12.10 6.67
N PHE A 98 -7.49 11.96 7.91
CA PHE A 98 -8.89 11.61 8.21
C PHE A 98 -9.77 12.80 8.63
N GLY A 99 -9.16 13.88 9.10
CA GLY A 99 -9.88 14.96 9.79
C GLY A 99 -10.51 14.49 11.10
N LEU A 100 -11.35 15.33 11.70
CA LEU A 100 -12.11 15.03 12.91
C LEU A 100 -13.58 14.84 12.57
N PRO A 101 -14.40 14.21 13.43
CA PRO A 101 -15.82 13.99 13.15
C PRO A 101 -16.63 15.27 12.83
N ASP A 102 -16.26 16.40 13.44
CA ASP A 102 -16.86 17.73 13.22
C ASP A 102 -16.27 18.47 12.00
N ALA A 103 -15.08 18.10 11.56
CA ALA A 103 -14.39 18.65 10.41
C ALA A 103 -13.69 17.51 9.62
N PRO A 104 -14.45 16.67 8.91
CA PRO A 104 -13.91 15.50 8.25
C PRO A 104 -13.01 15.89 7.06
N ALA A 105 -12.00 15.05 6.79
CA ALA A 105 -11.20 15.22 5.59
C ALA A 105 -12.05 15.03 4.32
N ASN A 106 -11.63 15.69 3.24
CA ASN A 106 -12.24 15.54 1.93
C ASN A 106 -12.26 14.06 1.50
N ASP A 107 -13.41 13.58 1.00
CA ASP A 107 -13.60 12.17 0.67
C ASP A 107 -12.69 11.68 -0.47
N ASP A 108 -12.28 12.56 -1.40
CA ASP A 108 -11.32 12.20 -2.44
C ASP A 108 -9.92 11.95 -1.87
N HIS A 109 -9.50 12.75 -0.88
CA HIS A 109 -8.23 12.54 -0.18
C HIS A 109 -8.29 11.28 0.69
N LEU A 110 -9.42 11.04 1.37
CA LEU A 110 -9.64 9.82 2.15
C LEU A 110 -9.54 8.57 1.28
N GLN A 111 -10.19 8.56 0.12
CA GLN A 111 -10.14 7.44 -0.81
C GLN A 111 -8.72 7.20 -1.35
N GLY A 112 -7.96 8.28 -1.60
CA GLY A 112 -6.55 8.20 -1.97
C GLY A 112 -5.71 7.54 -0.87
N LEU A 113 -5.82 8.04 0.36
CA LEU A 113 -5.16 7.47 1.53
C LEU A 113 -5.48 5.98 1.73
N VAL A 114 -6.76 5.59 1.60
CA VAL A 114 -7.14 4.18 1.77
C VAL A 114 -6.59 3.30 0.64
N ALA A 115 -6.45 3.83 -0.58
CA ALA A 115 -5.75 3.13 -1.66
C ALA A 115 -4.26 2.92 -1.38
N GLU A 116 -3.59 3.92 -0.78
CA GLU A 116 -2.19 3.81 -0.33
C GLU A 116 -2.02 2.79 0.80
N LEU A 117 -2.92 2.79 1.80
CA LEU A 117 -2.91 1.81 2.89
C LEU A 117 -3.11 0.37 2.37
N LEU A 118 -4.05 0.17 1.43
CA LEU A 118 -4.26 -1.12 0.78
C LEU A 118 -3.00 -1.61 0.06
N TRP A 119 -2.37 -0.72 -0.73
CA TRP A 119 -1.13 -1.04 -1.43
C TRP A 119 -0.02 -1.41 -0.44
N ASN A 120 0.22 -0.58 0.56
CA ASN A 120 1.30 -0.77 1.53
C ASN A 120 1.17 -2.10 2.27
N ARG A 121 -0.03 -2.41 2.77
CA ARG A 121 -0.24 -3.68 3.45
C ARG A 121 -0.05 -4.88 2.50
N LEU A 122 -0.56 -4.79 1.27
CA LEU A 122 -0.38 -5.84 0.28
C LEU A 122 1.10 -6.11 -0.03
N VAL A 123 1.91 -5.07 -0.24
CA VAL A 123 3.33 -5.27 -0.59
C VAL A 123 4.16 -5.76 0.59
N GLN A 124 3.79 -5.40 1.82
CA GLN A 124 4.41 -5.91 3.05
C GLN A 124 4.03 -7.38 3.33
N GLU A 125 2.88 -7.85 2.83
CA GLU A 125 2.48 -9.27 2.92
C GLU A 125 3.01 -10.10 1.74
N ARG A 126 3.25 -9.50 0.57
CA ARG A 126 3.83 -10.13 -0.62
C ARG A 126 5.36 -10.07 -0.60
N LEU A 127 5.95 -10.82 0.34
CA LEU A 127 7.41 -10.84 0.57
C LEU A 127 8.24 -11.43 -0.59
N VAL A 128 7.60 -12.19 -1.48
CA VAL A 128 8.25 -12.79 -2.66
C VAL A 128 7.39 -12.49 -3.87
N CYS A 129 8.00 -11.86 -4.88
CA CYS A 129 7.40 -11.64 -6.19
C CYS A 129 7.28 -12.96 -6.94
N ARG A 130 6.41 -12.98 -7.96
CA ARG A 130 6.18 -14.17 -8.78
C ARG A 130 7.44 -14.67 -9.48
N ASP A 131 8.33 -13.76 -9.84
CA ASP A 131 9.62 -14.02 -10.47
C ASP A 131 10.74 -14.37 -9.48
N GLY A 132 10.42 -14.64 -8.21
CA GLY A 132 11.36 -15.09 -7.18
C GLY A 132 12.02 -13.97 -6.39
N ARG A 133 11.94 -12.71 -6.85
CA ARG A 133 12.55 -11.58 -6.13
C ARG A 133 11.95 -11.42 -4.73
N ARG A 134 12.81 -11.20 -3.74
CA ARG A 134 12.41 -11.11 -2.33
C ARG A 134 12.44 -9.67 -1.87
N LEU A 135 11.41 -9.22 -1.16
CA LEU A 135 11.36 -7.88 -0.59
C LEU A 135 12.50 -7.71 0.42
N VAL A 136 13.31 -6.67 0.21
CA VAL A 136 14.42 -6.28 1.10
C VAL A 136 14.01 -5.07 1.92
N HIS A 137 13.42 -4.08 1.26
CA HIS A 137 13.02 -2.85 1.91
C HIS A 137 11.78 -2.26 1.25
N ALA A 138 10.90 -1.68 2.06
CA ALA A 138 9.72 -0.98 1.60
C ALA A 138 9.68 0.37 2.28
N HIS A 139 9.69 1.44 1.46
CA HIS A 139 9.57 2.79 1.97
C HIS A 139 8.24 2.96 2.71
N PRO A 140 8.23 3.65 3.86
CA PRO A 140 7.00 3.88 4.59
C PRO A 140 6.04 4.75 3.77
N VAL A 141 4.74 4.46 3.89
CA VAL A 141 3.72 5.41 3.41
C VAL A 141 3.84 6.70 4.21
N LYS A 142 3.70 7.83 3.52
CA LYS A 142 3.73 9.17 4.11
C LYS A 142 2.68 9.28 5.21
N ALA A 143 3.06 9.86 6.35
CA ALA A 143 2.12 10.07 7.45
C ALA A 143 1.05 11.11 7.10
N ASP A 144 1.42 12.13 6.31
CA ASP A 144 0.49 13.10 5.72
C ASP A 144 0.29 12.82 4.22
N PRO A 145 -0.92 12.41 3.79
CA PRO A 145 -1.20 12.13 2.38
C PRO A 145 -1.14 13.37 1.47
N LEU A 146 -1.08 14.59 2.02
CA LEU A 146 -0.95 15.82 1.23
C LEU A 146 0.49 16.14 0.84
N GLU A 147 1.47 15.41 1.38
CA GLU A 147 2.87 15.59 1.04
C GLU A 147 3.17 15.17 -0.41
N THR A 148 3.84 16.06 -1.15
CA THR A 148 4.20 15.84 -2.55
C THR A 148 5.44 14.93 -2.67
N GLY A 149 5.36 13.87 -3.47
CA GLY A 149 6.47 12.94 -3.71
C GLY A 149 5.97 11.69 -4.44
N GLY A 150 6.85 10.71 -4.67
CA GLY A 150 6.41 9.39 -5.09
C GLY A 150 5.54 8.75 -4.01
N ASP A 151 4.63 7.87 -4.41
CA ASP A 151 3.68 7.26 -3.48
C ASP A 151 4.26 6.02 -2.79
N GLY A 152 5.21 5.33 -3.44
CA GLY A 152 5.92 4.21 -2.83
C GLY A 152 7.19 3.83 -3.56
N LEU A 153 8.15 3.28 -2.83
CA LEU A 153 9.40 2.72 -3.37
C LEU A 153 9.71 1.40 -2.67
N LEU A 154 9.88 0.35 -3.45
CA LEU A 154 10.21 -0.99 -2.96
C LEU A 154 11.58 -1.40 -3.50
N VAL A 155 12.37 -2.05 -2.67
CA VAL A 155 13.65 -2.66 -3.02
C VAL A 155 13.55 -4.16 -2.80
N TYR A 156 13.96 -4.91 -3.81
CA TYR A 156 13.99 -6.37 -3.81
C TYR A 156 15.41 -6.87 -4.07
N ALA A 157 15.70 -8.08 -3.63
CA ALA A 157 16.85 -8.85 -4.08
C ALA A 157 16.38 -9.90 -5.09
N ASN A 158 17.08 -10.03 -6.22
CA ASN A 158 16.91 -11.16 -7.12
C ASN A 158 17.69 -12.40 -6.61
N ASP A 159 17.62 -13.50 -7.37
CA ASP A 159 18.26 -14.77 -6.98
C ASP A 159 19.79 -14.69 -6.88
N THR A 160 20.42 -13.71 -7.52
CA THR A 160 21.87 -13.45 -7.44
C THR A 160 22.24 -12.52 -6.29
N GLY A 161 21.26 -12.03 -5.51
CA GLY A 161 21.46 -11.05 -4.45
C GLY A 161 21.59 -9.60 -4.95
N THR A 162 21.40 -9.34 -6.24
CA THR A 162 21.42 -7.99 -6.81
C THR A 162 20.16 -7.25 -6.40
N LEU A 163 20.34 -6.04 -5.86
CA LEU A 163 19.22 -5.19 -5.51
C LEU A 163 18.63 -4.51 -6.74
N VAL A 164 17.31 -4.63 -6.87
CA VAL A 164 16.47 -3.98 -7.87
C VAL A 164 15.37 -3.21 -7.16
N PHE A 165 14.82 -2.18 -7.80
CA PHE A 165 13.79 -1.35 -7.18
C PHE A 165 12.57 -1.19 -8.07
N ARG A 166 11.45 -0.84 -7.44
CA ARG A 166 10.22 -0.45 -8.13
C ARG A 166 9.63 0.81 -7.52
N LEU A 167 9.52 1.85 -8.34
CA LEU A 167 8.81 3.08 -7.99
C LEU A 167 7.31 2.92 -8.27
N TRP A 168 6.47 3.28 -7.32
CA TRP A 168 5.03 3.13 -7.41
C TRP A 168 4.29 4.47 -7.45
N GLU A 169 3.24 4.50 -8.28
CA GLU A 169 2.21 5.53 -8.26
C GLU A 169 0.88 4.88 -7.86
N ILE A 170 0.22 5.46 -6.88
CA ILE A 170 -0.96 4.90 -6.24
C ILE A 170 -2.12 5.86 -6.43
N LYS A 171 -3.24 5.38 -6.99
CA LYS A 171 -4.41 6.23 -7.24
C LYS A 171 -5.68 5.58 -6.71
N LYS A 172 -6.67 6.42 -6.42
CA LYS A 172 -8.07 6.01 -6.32
C LYS A 172 -8.79 6.17 -7.65
N HIS A 173 -9.81 5.35 -7.89
CA HIS A 173 -10.72 5.49 -9.02
C HIS A 173 -12.14 5.11 -8.61
N ASP A 174 -13.09 6.01 -8.82
CA ASP A 174 -14.52 5.71 -8.58
C ASP A 174 -15.44 6.51 -9.51
N SER A 175 -14.94 6.84 -10.70
CA SER A 175 -15.67 7.68 -11.64
C SER A 175 -16.40 6.83 -12.67
N GLN A 176 -17.72 7.00 -12.79
CA GLN A 176 -18.51 6.40 -13.86
C GLN A 176 -18.15 6.95 -15.25
N ALA A 177 -17.70 8.21 -15.32
CA ALA A 177 -17.43 8.90 -16.57
C ALA A 177 -16.13 8.46 -17.26
N LYS A 178 -15.19 7.85 -16.53
CA LYS A 178 -13.88 7.45 -17.04
C LYS A 178 -13.63 5.98 -16.72
N LYS A 179 -12.95 5.27 -17.61
CA LYS A 179 -12.52 3.90 -17.34
C LYS A 179 -11.30 3.90 -16.42
N VAL A 180 -11.16 2.87 -15.58
CA VAL A 180 -9.98 2.66 -14.73
C VAL A 180 -8.67 2.67 -15.53
N SER A 181 -8.68 2.15 -16.76
CA SER A 181 -7.51 2.16 -17.66
C SER A 181 -7.01 3.57 -17.99
N ALA A 182 -7.89 4.57 -18.01
CA ALA A 182 -7.49 5.96 -18.19
C ALA A 182 -6.78 6.51 -16.94
N THR A 183 -7.14 6.03 -15.75
CA THR A 183 -6.44 6.38 -14.50
C THR A 183 -5.07 5.71 -14.45
N ILE A 184 -4.99 4.43 -14.80
CA ILE A 184 -3.70 3.72 -14.96
C ILE A 184 -2.80 4.48 -15.93
N GLY A 185 -3.30 4.85 -17.11
CA GLY A 185 -2.50 5.59 -18.09
C GLY A 185 -2.02 6.97 -17.62
N ARG A 186 -2.80 7.68 -16.78
CA ARG A 186 -2.33 8.93 -16.16
C ARG A 186 -1.23 8.67 -15.13
N ALA A 187 -1.37 7.64 -14.30
CA ALA A 187 -0.36 7.24 -13.32
C ALA A 187 0.95 6.81 -14.01
N SER A 188 0.87 5.97 -15.05
CA SER A 188 2.04 5.55 -15.84
C SER A 188 2.76 6.74 -16.47
N LYS A 189 2.02 7.71 -17.03
CA LYS A 189 2.59 8.93 -17.60
C LYS A 189 3.25 9.81 -16.53
N GLN A 190 2.67 9.88 -15.33
CA GLN A 190 3.24 10.64 -14.22
C GLN A 190 4.57 10.03 -13.77
N LEU A 191 4.64 8.71 -13.63
CA LEU A 191 5.89 8.02 -13.32
C LEU A 191 6.94 8.25 -14.40
N SER A 192 6.59 8.08 -15.67
CA SER A 192 7.60 8.19 -16.74
C SER A 192 8.14 9.60 -16.92
N SER A 193 7.38 10.64 -16.56
CA SER A 193 7.83 12.03 -16.65
C SER A 193 8.50 12.58 -15.40
N ARG A 194 8.10 12.11 -14.20
CA ARG A 194 8.54 12.67 -12.91
C ARG A 194 9.27 11.67 -12.02
N GLY A 195 9.44 10.42 -12.45
CA GLY A 195 9.99 9.34 -11.63
C GLY A 195 11.35 9.68 -11.03
N GLN A 196 12.23 10.31 -11.81
CA GLN A 196 13.54 10.76 -11.34
C GLN A 196 13.45 11.80 -10.21
N GLU A 197 12.48 12.72 -10.26
CA GLU A 197 12.26 13.70 -9.17
C GLU A 197 11.77 12.99 -7.90
N TYR A 198 10.92 11.99 -8.06
CA TYR A 198 10.38 11.22 -6.94
C TYR A 198 11.46 10.36 -6.29
N LEU A 199 12.29 9.71 -7.10
CA LEU A 199 13.43 8.91 -6.64
C LEU A 199 14.44 9.77 -5.89
N ALA A 200 14.80 10.95 -6.42
CA ALA A 200 15.71 11.87 -5.73
C ALA A 200 15.19 12.27 -4.33
N LYS A 201 13.88 12.50 -4.20
CA LYS A 201 13.25 12.83 -2.91
C LYS A 201 13.24 11.66 -1.92
N LEU A 202 12.95 10.46 -2.41
CA LEU A 202 12.82 9.27 -1.57
C LEU A 202 14.20 8.71 -1.18
N ALA A 203 15.16 8.70 -2.09
CA ALA A 203 16.48 8.11 -1.86
C ALA A 203 17.45 9.05 -1.16
N GLY A 204 17.30 10.37 -1.32
CA GLY A 204 18.18 11.36 -0.71
C GLY A 204 18.45 11.12 0.79
N PRO A 205 17.41 11.06 1.65
CA PRO A 205 17.59 10.76 3.07
C PRO A 205 18.23 9.38 3.32
N GLU A 206 17.82 8.36 2.56
CA GLU A 206 18.30 6.99 2.75
C GLU A 206 19.79 6.81 2.42
N THR A 207 20.37 7.65 1.56
CA THR A 207 21.83 7.62 1.30
C THR A 207 22.67 7.96 2.54
N VAL A 208 22.06 8.62 3.54
CA VAL A 208 22.70 8.94 4.82
C VAL A 208 22.36 7.89 5.88
N GLU A 209 21.13 7.37 5.87
CA GLU A 209 20.63 6.45 6.90
C GLU A 209 21.00 4.98 6.67
N GLN A 210 21.25 4.59 5.42
CA GLN A 210 21.53 3.20 5.03
C GLN A 210 22.99 3.02 4.64
N GLU A 211 23.60 1.94 5.13
CA GLU A 211 24.95 1.52 4.75
C GLU A 211 24.92 0.29 3.83
N GLY A 212 26.06 0.01 3.18
CA GLY A 212 26.26 -1.17 2.37
C GLY A 212 25.41 -1.19 1.09
N PRO A 213 25.03 -2.37 0.58
CA PRO A 213 24.42 -2.49 -0.74
C PRO A 213 23.14 -1.67 -0.94
N LEU A 214 22.38 -1.42 0.13
CA LEU A 214 21.16 -0.63 0.08
C LEU A 214 21.47 0.87 -0.05
N GLY A 215 22.46 1.38 0.69
CA GLY A 215 22.97 2.74 0.55
C GLY A 215 23.55 2.98 -0.85
N ASP A 216 24.34 2.03 -1.36
CA ASP A 216 24.91 2.08 -2.71
C ASP A 216 23.79 2.14 -3.78
N LEU A 217 22.75 1.32 -3.64
CA LEU A 217 21.59 1.38 -4.53
C LEU A 217 20.93 2.77 -4.50
N TYR A 218 20.71 3.34 -3.32
CA TYR A 218 20.06 4.64 -3.20
C TYR A 218 20.90 5.78 -3.78
N ALA A 219 22.23 5.68 -3.72
CA ALA A 219 23.13 6.64 -4.35
C ALA A 219 22.95 6.66 -5.89
N ASP A 220 22.74 5.49 -6.50
CA ASP A 220 22.69 5.34 -7.96
C ASP A 220 21.25 5.33 -8.54
N ILE A 221 20.21 5.30 -7.70
CA ILE A 221 18.84 4.95 -8.12
C ILE A 221 18.26 5.88 -9.20
N VAL A 222 18.65 7.16 -9.19
CA VAL A 222 18.21 8.14 -10.18
C VAL A 222 18.87 7.87 -11.52
N GLU A 223 20.17 7.56 -11.53
CA GLU A 223 20.92 7.21 -12.75
C GLU A 223 20.38 5.90 -13.33
N LEU A 224 20.21 4.87 -12.49
CA LEU A 224 19.62 3.59 -12.90
C LEU A 224 18.24 3.75 -13.56
N TRP A 225 17.42 4.68 -13.07
CA TRP A 225 16.11 4.99 -13.67
C TRP A 225 16.24 5.66 -15.03
N LEU A 226 17.12 6.66 -15.16
CA LEU A 226 17.35 7.40 -16.40
C LEU A 226 17.95 6.52 -17.49
N ASP A 227 18.86 5.62 -17.10
CA ASP A 227 19.55 4.67 -17.98
C ASP A 227 18.69 3.47 -18.38
N ARG A 228 17.46 3.38 -17.85
CA ARG A 228 16.55 2.24 -18.09
C ARG A 228 17.16 0.90 -17.68
N SER A 229 17.92 0.90 -16.60
CA SER A 229 18.57 -0.30 -16.08
C SER A 229 17.57 -1.42 -15.83
N GLU A 230 18.00 -2.68 -16.05
CA GLU A 230 17.28 -3.89 -15.60
C GLU A 230 16.96 -3.87 -14.09
N ARG A 231 17.71 -3.07 -13.31
CA ARG A 231 17.50 -2.89 -11.87
C ARG A 231 16.38 -1.92 -11.53
N ALA A 232 15.87 -1.15 -12.49
CA ALA A 232 14.80 -0.18 -12.31
C ALA A 232 13.44 -0.77 -12.71
N GLY A 233 12.38 -0.38 -12.01
CA GLY A 233 11.03 -0.85 -12.27
C GLY A 233 9.97 0.17 -11.92
N ALA A 234 8.79 0.05 -12.53
CA ALA A 234 7.65 0.94 -12.32
C ALA A 234 6.40 0.14 -11.92
N GLY A 235 5.61 0.68 -10.99
CA GLY A 235 4.40 0.05 -10.48
C GLY A 235 3.22 1.02 -10.45
N VAL A 236 2.02 0.56 -10.81
CA VAL A 236 0.79 1.34 -10.65
C VAL A 236 -0.22 0.58 -9.81
N SER A 237 -0.62 1.17 -8.69
CA SER A 237 -1.65 0.61 -7.82
C SER A 237 -2.94 1.42 -7.86
N ILE A 238 -4.09 0.76 -7.94
CA ILE A 238 -5.41 1.41 -7.97
C ILE A 238 -6.34 0.83 -6.90
N GLY A 239 -6.85 1.68 -6.01
CA GLY A 239 -8.04 1.39 -5.20
C GLY A 239 -9.31 1.82 -5.92
N THR A 240 -10.30 0.94 -6.05
CA THR A 240 -11.50 1.22 -6.86
C THR A 240 -12.72 0.43 -6.39
N SER A 241 -13.92 0.83 -6.81
CA SER A 241 -15.11 -0.01 -6.61
C SER A 241 -15.14 -1.23 -7.54
N LYS A 242 -15.74 -2.34 -7.09
CA LYS A 242 -15.87 -3.62 -7.82
C LYS A 242 -16.33 -3.44 -9.29
N GLN A 243 -17.35 -2.62 -9.52
CA GLN A 243 -17.92 -2.36 -10.85
C GLN A 243 -16.94 -1.74 -11.84
N HIS A 244 -15.85 -1.16 -11.36
CA HIS A 244 -14.81 -0.54 -12.18
C HIS A 244 -13.58 -1.43 -12.37
N ALA A 245 -13.57 -2.64 -11.81
CA ALA A 245 -12.47 -3.58 -11.95
C ALA A 245 -12.15 -3.83 -13.44
N PRO A 246 -10.87 -3.83 -13.85
CA PRO A 246 -10.48 -4.23 -15.19
C PRO A 246 -10.94 -5.66 -15.49
N THR A 247 -11.53 -5.88 -16.65
CA THR A 247 -11.92 -7.23 -17.11
C THR A 247 -11.01 -7.77 -18.22
N ARG A 248 -10.04 -6.97 -18.67
CA ARG A 248 -9.12 -7.32 -19.77
C ARG A 248 -7.73 -6.80 -19.50
N ALA A 249 -6.72 -7.58 -19.87
CA ALA A 249 -5.30 -7.22 -19.76
C ALA A 249 -4.93 -5.91 -20.49
N SER A 250 -5.68 -5.55 -21.54
CA SER A 250 -5.47 -4.30 -22.27
C SER A 250 -5.66 -3.03 -21.42
N ALA A 251 -6.30 -3.12 -20.25
CA ALA A 251 -6.40 -2.02 -19.30
C ALA A 251 -5.04 -1.54 -18.77
N PHE A 252 -4.04 -2.44 -18.74
CA PHE A 252 -2.71 -2.18 -18.20
C PHE A 252 -1.67 -1.78 -19.26
N ARG A 253 -2.03 -1.86 -20.55
CA ARG A 253 -1.12 -1.61 -21.69
C ARG A 253 -0.38 -0.28 -21.59
N SER A 254 -1.02 0.74 -21.03
CA SER A 254 -0.44 2.07 -20.89
C SER A 254 0.83 2.10 -20.04
N LEU A 255 1.03 1.14 -19.12
CA LEU A 255 2.26 1.02 -18.36
C LEU A 255 3.42 0.59 -19.26
N ALA A 256 3.25 -0.47 -20.06
CA ALA A 256 4.24 -0.89 -21.05
C ALA A 256 4.49 0.18 -22.12
N THR A 257 3.48 0.97 -22.49
CA THR A 257 3.66 2.11 -23.41
C THR A 257 4.48 3.24 -22.79
N ALA A 258 4.36 3.48 -21.48
CA ALA A 258 5.11 4.52 -20.78
C ALA A 258 6.56 4.11 -20.48
N PHE A 259 6.82 2.80 -20.41
CA PHE A 259 8.12 2.19 -20.12
C PHE A 259 8.47 1.10 -21.14
N PRO A 260 8.68 1.46 -22.43
CA PRO A 260 8.93 0.47 -23.47
C PRO A 260 10.26 -0.28 -23.29
N ASP A 261 11.22 0.34 -22.60
CA ASP A 261 12.56 -0.22 -22.37
C ASP A 261 12.65 -1.09 -21.10
N PHE A 262 11.56 -1.21 -20.33
CA PHE A 262 11.50 -2.08 -19.15
C PHE A 262 11.02 -3.47 -19.58
N THR A 263 11.94 -4.25 -20.14
CA THR A 263 11.67 -5.54 -20.79
C THR A 263 11.88 -6.75 -19.89
N GLU A 264 12.58 -6.59 -18.77
CA GLU A 264 12.88 -7.70 -17.87
C GLU A 264 11.65 -8.14 -17.07
N PRO A 265 11.52 -9.44 -16.76
CA PRO A 265 10.44 -9.96 -15.93
C PRO A 265 10.24 -9.14 -14.66
N GLY A 266 9.00 -8.73 -14.44
CA GLY A 266 8.60 -7.99 -13.25
C GLY A 266 9.19 -6.58 -13.11
N GLN A 267 9.81 -5.97 -14.13
CA GLN A 267 10.13 -4.53 -14.06
C GLN A 267 8.86 -3.67 -13.98
N ILE A 268 7.79 -4.06 -14.67
CA ILE A 268 6.50 -3.36 -14.65
C ILE A 268 5.38 -4.20 -14.05
N GLU A 269 4.72 -3.64 -13.03
CA GLU A 269 3.60 -4.30 -12.33
C GLU A 269 2.40 -3.36 -12.15
N SER A 270 1.19 -3.91 -12.16
CA SER A 270 -0.01 -3.20 -11.72
C SER A 270 -0.82 -3.97 -10.68
N ILE A 271 -1.28 -3.27 -9.64
CA ILE A 271 -2.15 -3.84 -8.60
C ILE A 271 -3.49 -3.11 -8.66
N VAL A 272 -4.59 -3.85 -8.68
CA VAL A 272 -5.94 -3.28 -8.57
C VAL A 272 -6.68 -3.94 -7.43
N VAL A 273 -7.04 -3.13 -6.44
CA VAL A 273 -7.90 -3.56 -5.32
C VAL A 273 -9.29 -2.99 -5.56
N ALA A 274 -10.20 -3.86 -6.01
CA ALA A 274 -11.55 -3.52 -6.42
C ALA A 274 -12.58 -3.94 -5.35
N VAL A 275 -12.72 -3.14 -4.29
CA VAL A 275 -13.62 -3.42 -3.15
C VAL A 275 -15.07 -3.04 -3.50
N PRO A 276 -16.10 -3.82 -3.16
CA PRO A 276 -17.49 -3.39 -3.26
C PRO A 276 -17.74 -2.07 -2.52
N GLU A 277 -18.29 -1.08 -3.22
CA GLU A 277 -18.55 0.27 -2.70
C GLU A 277 -17.31 0.88 -2.02
N PHE A 278 -16.24 1.09 -2.79
CA PHE A 278 -14.95 1.56 -2.26
C PHE A 278 -15.04 2.88 -1.48
N PRO A 279 -15.82 3.90 -1.89
CA PRO A 279 -16.02 5.09 -1.06
C PRO A 279 -16.60 4.78 0.32
N MET A 280 -17.59 3.89 0.38
CA MET A 280 -18.20 3.46 1.65
C MET A 280 -17.22 2.63 2.49
N PHE A 281 -16.32 1.89 1.84
CA PHE A 281 -15.26 1.16 2.55
C PHE A 281 -14.24 2.13 3.15
N ALA A 282 -13.83 3.15 2.40
CA ALA A 282 -12.93 4.18 2.88
C ALA A 282 -13.54 4.99 4.04
N ALA A 283 -14.83 5.34 3.94
CA ALA A 283 -15.58 5.94 5.03
C ALA A 283 -15.60 5.04 6.28
N ARG A 284 -15.77 3.73 6.10
CA ARG A 284 -15.73 2.78 7.22
C ARG A 284 -14.37 2.72 7.91
N VAL A 285 -13.27 2.77 7.15
CA VAL A 285 -11.91 2.88 7.74
C VAL A 285 -11.79 4.14 8.60
N ARG A 286 -12.28 5.29 8.11
CA ARG A 286 -12.30 6.56 8.86
C ARG A 286 -13.12 6.45 10.15
N GLU A 287 -14.30 5.83 10.10
CA GLU A 287 -15.13 5.62 11.29
C GLU A 287 -14.41 4.81 12.38
N ILE A 288 -13.65 3.77 11.99
CA ILE A 288 -12.86 2.96 12.93
C ILE A 288 -11.69 3.77 13.49
N VAL A 289 -11.07 4.62 12.68
CA VAL A 289 -10.05 5.56 13.19
C VAL A 289 -10.67 6.53 14.21
N TRP A 290 -11.84 7.07 13.93
CA TRP A 290 -12.53 8.00 14.85
C TRP A 290 -13.08 7.34 16.11
N SER A 291 -13.33 6.02 16.13
CA SER A 291 -13.81 5.37 17.35
C SER A 291 -12.77 5.33 18.47
N GLY A 292 -11.49 5.59 18.15
CA GLY A 292 -10.43 5.79 19.14
C GLY A 292 -10.31 7.20 19.72
N LEU A 293 -11.25 8.12 19.42
CA LEU A 293 -11.33 9.48 19.98
C LEU A 293 -12.09 9.60 21.32
#